data_AF-A0A077KDV9-F1
#
_entry.id   AF-A0A077KDV9-F1
#
_cell.length_a   1.000
_cell.length_b   1.000
_cell.length_c   1.000
_cell.angle_alpha   90.00
_cell.angle_beta   90.00
_cell.angle_gamma   90.00
#
_symmetry.space_group_name_H-M   'P 1'
#
loop_
_entity.id
_entity.type
_entity.pdbx_description
1 polymer ?
#
loop_
_entity_poly.entity_id
_entity_poly.type
_entity_poly.pdbx_seq_one_letter_code
_entity_poly.pdbx_strand_id
1 'polypeptide(L)'
;MSTTKIVYGLYADDDDLMNGVKAFNDKGIAINEVYTPFPVHGLDKALGLKKTRISDAAFIYACYGVTIGATITWYVMNHDWPQNIGGKPAFDWAHNMPAFVVPMFELMVFCAAHMMSLTFLVRNKMYPGAPAQNPDPRTTDDKFMMEFVTEDVESVKQLLIETGVEEITVKDA
;
A
#
# COMPACT_ATOMS: atom_id res chain seq x y z
N MET A 1 -22.42 -14.31 24.44
CA MET A 1 -20.94 -14.28 24.33
C MET A 1 -20.63 -14.50 22.87
N SER A 2 -19.81 -13.64 22.25
CA SER A 2 -19.42 -13.84 20.85
C SER A 2 -18.74 -15.20 20.72
N THR A 3 -19.29 -16.10 19.91
CA THR A 3 -18.75 -17.44 19.60
C THR A 3 -17.55 -17.39 18.66
N THR A 4 -17.22 -16.20 18.18
CA THR A 4 -16.17 -15.95 17.20
C THR A 4 -14.79 -16.12 17.84
N LYS A 5 -13.93 -16.90 17.20
CA LYS A 5 -12.54 -17.10 17.60
C LYS A 5 -11.61 -16.72 16.46
N ILE A 6 -10.39 -16.32 16.82
CA ILE A 6 -9.31 -16.06 15.87
C ILE A 6 -8.40 -17.29 15.83
N VAL A 7 -8.21 -17.83 14.64
CA VAL A 7 -7.34 -18.98 14.39
C VAL A 7 -6.15 -18.51 13.55
N TYR A 8 -4.94 -18.80 14.03
CA TYR A 8 -3.69 -18.53 13.33
C TYR A 8 -3.08 -19.86 12.90
N GLY A 9 -2.79 -20.00 11.61
CA GLY A 9 -2.01 -21.12 11.06
C GLY A 9 -0.64 -20.61 10.61
N LEU A 10 0.42 -21.14 11.21
CA LEU A 10 1.82 -20.83 10.86
C LEU A 10 2.39 -21.88 9.89
N TYR A 11 3.05 -21.41 8.84
CA TYR A 11 3.70 -22.20 7.80
C TYR A 11 5.19 -21.85 7.74
N ALA A 12 6.02 -22.82 7.35
CA ALA A 12 7.46 -22.61 7.14
C ALA A 12 7.83 -22.21 5.72
N ASP A 13 7.02 -22.55 4.73
CA ASP A 13 7.34 -22.41 3.31
C ASP A 13 6.20 -21.69 2.57
N ASP A 14 6.54 -20.92 1.53
CA ASP A 14 5.58 -20.17 0.74
C ASP A 14 4.78 -21.07 -0.21
N ASP A 15 5.33 -22.21 -0.65
CA ASP A 15 4.61 -23.18 -1.47
C ASP A 15 3.43 -23.81 -0.69
N ASP A 16 3.66 -24.18 0.57
CA ASP A 16 2.63 -24.74 1.45
C ASP A 16 1.56 -23.70 1.78
N LEU A 17 1.97 -22.45 2.03
CA LEU A 17 1.05 -21.32 2.21
C LEU A 17 0.16 -21.15 0.96
N MET A 18 0.75 -21.12 -0.23
CA MET A 18 0.01 -20.92 -1.48
C MET A 18 -0.95 -22.08 -1.79
N ASN A 19 -0.58 -23.31 -1.47
CA ASN A 19 -1.46 -24.46 -1.56
C ASN A 19 -2.60 -24.36 -0.53
N GLY A 20 -2.29 -23.92 0.69
CA GLY A 20 -3.26 -23.62 1.73
C GLY A 20 -4.30 -22.59 1.26
N VAL A 21 -3.87 -21.42 0.81
CA VAL A 21 -4.75 -20.35 0.31
C VAL A 21 -5.71 -20.86 -0.77
N LYS A 22 -5.23 -21.66 -1.72
CA LYS A 22 -6.09 -22.27 -2.75
C LYS A 22 -7.12 -23.22 -2.15
N ALA A 23 -6.71 -24.10 -1.23
CA ALA A 23 -7.62 -25.05 -0.57
C ALA A 23 -8.71 -24.33 0.25
N PHE A 24 -8.37 -23.24 0.93
CA PHE A 24 -9.34 -22.41 1.67
C PHE A 24 -10.33 -21.73 0.72
N ASN A 25 -9.85 -21.16 -0.39
CA ASN A 25 -10.71 -20.57 -1.41
C ASN A 25 -11.64 -21.59 -2.07
N ASP A 26 -11.14 -22.79 -2.40
CA ASP A 26 -11.93 -23.87 -3.02
C ASP A 26 -13.04 -24.35 -2.09
N LYS A 27 -12.81 -24.36 -0.77
CA LYS A 27 -13.82 -24.67 0.26
C LYS A 27 -14.69 -23.46 0.64
N GLY A 28 -14.46 -22.28 0.05
CA GLY A 28 -15.23 -21.07 0.29
C GLY A 28 -15.07 -20.48 1.70
N ILE A 29 -13.98 -20.81 2.39
CA ILE A 29 -13.68 -20.30 3.72
C ILE A 29 -12.91 -18.97 3.58
N ALA A 30 -13.46 -17.90 4.13
CA ALA A 30 -12.85 -16.58 4.05
C ALA A 30 -11.59 -16.48 4.93
N ILE A 31 -10.46 -16.15 4.31
CA ILE A 31 -9.21 -15.78 4.99
C ILE A 31 -9.32 -14.31 5.39
N ASN A 32 -8.99 -13.97 6.64
CA ASN A 32 -9.07 -12.59 7.13
C ASN A 32 -7.83 -11.79 6.71
N GLU A 33 -6.64 -12.30 7.01
CA GLU A 33 -5.36 -11.65 6.72
C GLU A 33 -4.27 -12.70 6.52
N VAL A 34 -3.25 -12.36 5.72
CA VAL A 34 -2.06 -13.21 5.52
C VAL A 34 -0.80 -12.39 5.75
N TYR A 35 0.03 -12.84 6.67
CA TYR A 35 1.29 -12.20 7.04
C TYR A 35 2.45 -12.98 6.45
N THR A 36 3.28 -12.31 5.67
CA THR A 36 4.47 -12.89 5.04
C THR A 36 5.71 -12.02 5.30
N PRO A 37 6.89 -12.61 5.52
CA PRO A 37 8.12 -11.87 5.79
C PRO A 37 8.63 -11.15 4.53
N PHE A 38 8.26 -11.64 3.34
CA PHE A 38 8.59 -11.05 2.05
C PHE A 38 7.40 -11.15 1.07
N PRO A 39 7.43 -10.41 -0.06
CA PRO A 39 6.37 -10.47 -1.06
C PRO A 39 6.32 -11.83 -1.78
N VAL A 40 5.27 -12.60 -1.54
CA VAL A 40 5.01 -13.86 -2.24
C VAL A 40 4.28 -13.57 -3.56
N HIS A 41 4.88 -13.95 -4.69
CA HIS A 41 4.34 -13.63 -6.00
C HIS A 41 3.02 -14.38 -6.30
N GLY A 42 1.95 -13.64 -6.59
CA GLY A 42 0.66 -14.21 -6.93
C GLY A 42 -0.24 -14.51 -5.73
N LEU A 43 0.21 -14.25 -4.50
CA LEU A 43 -0.62 -14.32 -3.30
C LEU A 43 -1.81 -13.36 -3.38
N ASP A 44 -1.60 -12.15 -3.88
CA ASP A 44 -2.64 -11.14 -4.11
C ASP A 44 -3.78 -11.64 -5.02
N LYS A 45 -3.42 -12.35 -6.10
CA LYS A 45 -4.36 -12.98 -7.03
C LYS A 45 -5.06 -14.17 -6.40
N ALA A 46 -4.31 -14.99 -5.64
CA ALA A 46 -4.87 -16.15 -4.95
C ALA A 46 -5.91 -15.70 -3.90
N LEU A 47 -5.62 -14.64 -3.14
CA LEU A 47 -6.56 -14.04 -2.18
C LEU A 47 -7.72 -13.27 -2.84
N GLY A 48 -7.70 -13.09 -4.16
CA GLY A 48 -8.74 -12.35 -4.88
C GLY A 48 -8.77 -10.85 -4.54
N LEU A 49 -7.64 -10.28 -4.14
CA LEU A 49 -7.57 -8.88 -3.73
C LEU A 49 -7.78 -7.93 -4.91
N LYS A 50 -8.49 -6.82 -4.65
CA LYS A 50 -8.67 -5.77 -5.65
C LYS A 50 -7.39 -4.98 -5.82
N LYS A 51 -7.09 -4.58 -7.06
CA LYS A 51 -5.96 -3.70 -7.36
C LYS A 51 -6.04 -2.41 -6.54
N THR A 52 -4.90 -1.97 -6.01
CA THR A 52 -4.80 -0.72 -5.27
C THR A 52 -4.94 0.50 -6.20
N ARG A 53 -5.44 1.62 -5.66
CA ARG A 53 -5.63 2.89 -6.39
C ARG A 53 -4.50 3.90 -6.16
N ILE A 54 -3.34 3.43 -5.71
CA ILE A 54 -2.21 4.31 -5.36
C ILE A 54 -1.60 4.97 -6.60
N SER A 55 -1.62 4.28 -7.75
CA SER A 55 -1.18 4.84 -9.03
C SER A 55 -2.06 6.01 -9.49
N ASP A 56 -3.38 5.87 -9.32
CA ASP A 56 -4.34 6.93 -9.67
C ASP A 56 -4.14 8.17 -8.78
N ALA A 57 -3.88 7.95 -7.48
CA ALA A 57 -3.56 9.03 -6.55
C ALA A 57 -2.26 9.76 -6.93
N ALA A 58 -1.20 9.02 -7.28
CA ALA A 58 0.06 9.60 -7.72
C ALA A 58 -0.09 10.49 -8.96
N PHE A 59 -0.94 10.10 -9.92
CA PHE A 59 -1.24 10.92 -11.09
C PHE A 59 -1.91 12.24 -10.71
N ILE A 60 -2.91 12.21 -9.82
CA ILE A 60 -3.60 13.41 -9.33
C ILE A 60 -2.60 14.33 -8.60
N TYR A 61 -1.70 13.78 -7.79
CA TYR A 61 -0.67 14.55 -7.09
C TYR A 61 0.37 15.17 -8.04
N ALA A 62 0.70 14.49 -9.14
CA ALA A 62 1.57 15.04 -10.18
C ALA A 62 0.91 16.24 -10.88
N CYS A 63 -0.36 16.11 -11.29
CA CYS A 63 -1.13 17.22 -11.87
C CYS A 63 -1.23 18.41 -10.91
N TYR A 64 -1.40 18.14 -9.62
CA TYR A 64 -1.40 19.16 -8.58
C TYR A 64 -0.05 19.90 -8.50
N GLY A 65 1.08 19.18 -8.52
CA GLY A 65 2.42 19.76 -8.52
C GLY A 65 2.69 20.66 -9.74
N VAL A 66 2.30 20.22 -10.94
CA VAL A 66 2.40 21.04 -12.17
C VAL A 66 1.54 22.29 -12.06
N THR A 67 0.32 22.17 -11.53
CA THR A 67 -0.61 23.30 -11.36
C THR A 67 -0.02 24.33 -10.40
N ILE A 68 0.59 23.90 -9.29
CA ILE A 68 1.30 24.80 -8.37
C ILE A 68 2.46 25.49 -9.07
N GLY A 69 3.32 24.74 -9.76
CA GLY A 69 4.49 25.29 -10.44
C GLY A 69 4.12 26.33 -11.50
N ALA A 70 3.10 26.04 -12.31
CA ALA A 70 2.57 26.98 -13.30
C ALA A 70 1.99 28.24 -12.62
N THR A 71 1.17 28.06 -11.58
CA THR A 71 0.52 29.18 -10.89
C THR A 71 1.54 30.10 -10.20
N ILE A 72 2.53 29.53 -9.49
CA ILE A 72 3.56 30.32 -8.79
C ILE A 72 4.42 31.08 -9.78
N THR A 73 4.91 30.42 -10.84
CA THR A 73 5.79 31.08 -11.82
C THR A 73 5.05 32.15 -12.61
N TRP A 74 3.79 31.90 -12.97
CA TRP A 74 2.93 32.90 -13.61
C TRP A 74 2.71 34.11 -12.69
N TYR A 75 2.32 33.86 -11.45
CA TYR A 75 2.02 34.90 -10.48
C TYR A 75 3.24 35.78 -10.20
N VAL A 76 4.36 35.19 -9.79
CA VAL A 76 5.53 35.98 -9.35
C VAL A 76 6.18 36.71 -10.54
N MET A 77 6.34 36.05 -11.69
CA MET A 77 7.14 36.60 -12.80
C MET A 77 6.38 37.54 -13.73
N ASN A 78 5.04 37.48 -13.78
CA ASN A 78 4.26 38.32 -14.71
C ASN A 78 3.26 39.23 -13.99
N HIS A 79 2.65 38.75 -12.89
CA HIS A 79 1.58 39.49 -12.23
C HIS A 79 2.08 40.37 -11.07
N ASP A 80 2.86 39.79 -10.17
CA ASP A 80 3.34 40.46 -8.95
C ASP A 80 4.49 41.42 -9.26
N TRP A 81 5.57 40.90 -9.87
CA TRP A 81 6.73 41.72 -10.20
C TRP A 81 7.37 41.35 -11.55
N PRO A 82 6.86 41.91 -12.66
CA PRO A 82 7.42 41.67 -13.99
C PRO A 82 8.75 42.42 -14.18
N GLN A 83 9.85 41.71 -13.92
CA GLN A 83 11.21 42.22 -14.09
C GLN A 83 11.78 41.85 -15.47
N ASN A 84 12.54 42.76 -16.07
CA ASN A 84 13.36 42.42 -17.24
C ASN A 84 14.70 41.81 -16.80
N ILE A 85 14.77 40.48 -16.79
CA ILE A 85 15.98 39.72 -16.47
C ILE A 85 16.54 39.09 -17.75
N GLY A 86 17.69 39.56 -18.21
CA GLY A 86 18.39 39.00 -19.37
C GLY A 86 17.64 39.12 -20.71
N GLY A 87 16.69 40.06 -20.82
CA GLY A 87 15.91 40.28 -22.05
C GLY A 87 14.86 39.22 -22.35
N LYS A 88 14.54 38.35 -21.38
CA LYS A 88 13.51 37.32 -21.54
C LYS A 88 12.11 37.93 -21.64
N PRO A 89 11.16 37.28 -22.35
CA PRO A 89 9.80 37.80 -22.52
C PRO A 89 9.01 37.71 -21.22
N ALA A 90 9.17 38.68 -20.31
CA ALA A 90 8.53 38.71 -18.98
C ALA A 90 7.09 39.26 -18.98
N PHE A 91 6.58 39.68 -20.13
CA PHE A 91 5.21 40.18 -20.30
C PHE A 91 4.20 39.07 -20.66
N ASP A 92 4.70 37.93 -21.15
CA ASP A 92 3.87 36.78 -21.49
C ASP A 92 4.54 35.49 -20.97
N TRP A 93 3.86 34.86 -20.01
CA TRP A 93 4.31 33.63 -19.39
C TRP A 93 4.50 32.51 -20.42
N ALA A 94 3.64 32.41 -21.44
CA ALA A 94 3.70 31.31 -22.40
C ALA A 94 5.00 31.32 -23.21
N HIS A 95 5.51 32.50 -23.57
CA HIS A 95 6.78 32.64 -24.29
C HIS A 95 8.00 32.38 -23.39
N ASN A 96 7.91 32.66 -22.09
CA ASN A 96 8.99 32.40 -21.13
C ASN A 96 8.90 31.03 -20.44
N MET A 97 7.80 30.30 -20.65
CA MET A 97 7.50 28.99 -20.06
C MET A 97 8.65 27.97 -20.16
N PRO A 98 9.43 27.89 -21.28
CA PRO A 98 10.55 26.96 -21.35
C PRO A 98 11.57 27.09 -20.20
N ALA A 99 11.74 28.29 -19.63
CA ALA A 99 12.62 28.51 -18.47
C ALA A 99 12.07 27.90 -17.17
N PHE A 100 10.76 27.65 -17.09
CA PHE A 100 10.05 27.15 -15.92
C PHE A 100 9.71 25.66 -15.99
N VAL A 101 10.01 24.99 -17.12
CA VAL A 101 9.78 23.54 -17.26
C VAL A 101 10.51 22.75 -16.19
N VAL A 102 11.77 23.10 -15.91
CA VAL A 102 12.60 22.41 -14.89
C VAL A 102 11.98 22.53 -13.49
N PRO A 103 11.69 23.73 -12.94
CA PRO A 103 11.06 23.82 -11.62
C PRO A 103 9.65 23.23 -11.59
N MET A 104 8.87 23.31 -12.66
CA MET A 104 7.56 22.65 -12.75
C MET A 104 7.67 21.13 -12.70
N PHE A 105 8.67 20.55 -13.38
CA PHE A 105 8.95 19.12 -13.36
C PHE A 105 9.39 18.65 -11.97
N GLU A 106 10.28 19.39 -11.31
CA GLU A 106 10.72 19.05 -9.94
C GLU A 106 9.55 19.10 -8.95
N LEU A 107 8.66 20.10 -9.06
CA LEU A 107 7.45 20.17 -8.24
C LEU A 107 6.47 19.03 -8.52
N MET A 108 6.31 18.64 -9.78
CA MET A 108 5.49 17.48 -10.18
C MET A 108 6.00 16.20 -9.49
N VAL A 109 7.31 15.92 -9.60
CA VAL A 109 7.93 14.72 -9.00
C VAL A 109 7.87 14.78 -7.48
N PHE A 110 8.17 15.94 -6.89
CA PHE A 110 8.13 16.15 -5.45
C PHE A 110 6.74 15.86 -4.87
N CYS A 111 5.69 16.48 -5.43
CA CYS A 111 4.31 16.27 -4.98
C CYS A 111 3.87 14.82 -5.18
N ALA A 112 4.15 14.22 -6.34
CA ALA A 112 3.79 12.84 -6.61
C ALA A 112 4.41 11.87 -5.58
N ALA A 113 5.73 11.95 -5.36
CA ALA A 113 6.46 11.03 -4.50
C ALA A 113 6.12 11.20 -3.01
N HIS A 114 6.04 12.43 -2.51
CA HIS A 114 5.78 12.66 -1.08
C HIS A 114 4.32 12.36 -0.74
N MET A 115 3.37 12.84 -1.54
CA MET A 115 1.94 12.63 -1.24
C MET A 115 1.54 11.17 -1.40
N MET A 116 2.14 10.41 -2.34
CA MET A 116 1.86 8.97 -2.43
C MET A 116 2.43 8.20 -1.24
N SER A 117 3.64 8.55 -0.77
CA SER A 117 4.26 7.94 0.40
C SER A 117 3.43 8.21 1.66
N LEU A 118 3.04 9.45 1.89
CA LEU A 118 2.15 9.81 3.00
C LEU A 118 0.80 9.08 2.92
N THR A 119 0.21 8.99 1.72
CA THR A 119 -1.04 8.25 1.50
C THR A 119 -0.88 6.77 1.88
N PHE A 120 0.23 6.15 1.48
CA PHE A 120 0.55 4.76 1.83
C PHE A 120 0.69 4.57 3.33
N LEU A 121 1.43 5.43 4.02
CA LEU A 121 1.62 5.35 5.48
C LEU A 121 0.28 5.50 6.23
N VAL A 122 -0.53 6.50 5.85
CA VAL A 122 -1.84 6.74 6.49
C VAL A 122 -2.82 5.61 6.22
N ARG A 123 -2.92 5.11 4.98
CA ARG A 123 -3.85 4.04 4.61
C ARG A 123 -3.52 2.71 5.30
N ASN A 124 -2.25 2.41 5.50
CA ASN A 124 -1.80 1.21 6.21
C ASN A 124 -1.62 1.44 7.72
N LYS A 125 -1.97 2.63 8.24
CA LYS A 125 -1.80 3.00 9.65
C LYS A 125 -0.35 2.84 10.16
N MET A 126 0.62 3.05 9.29
CA MET A 126 2.06 3.01 9.56
C MET A 126 2.62 4.42 9.81
N TYR A 127 2.05 5.14 10.77
CA TYR A 127 2.57 6.45 11.17
C TYR A 127 3.78 6.30 12.12
N PRO A 128 4.61 7.35 12.27
CA PRO A 128 5.72 7.32 13.21
C PRO A 128 5.24 6.95 14.63
N GLY A 129 5.78 5.85 15.17
CA GLY A 129 5.39 5.32 16.49
C GLY A 129 4.15 4.41 16.49
N ALA A 130 3.65 3.98 15.33
CA ALA A 130 2.60 2.97 15.25
C ALA A 130 3.08 1.64 15.90
N PRO A 131 2.24 0.97 16.71
CA PRO A 131 2.58 -0.34 17.26
C PRO A 131 2.65 -1.39 16.15
N ALA A 132 3.44 -2.42 16.40
CA ALA A 132 3.49 -3.60 15.56
C ALA A 132 2.09 -4.22 15.37
N GLN A 133 1.71 -4.46 14.11
CA GLN A 133 0.40 -5.01 13.73
C GLN A 133 0.44 -6.52 13.50
N ASN A 134 1.62 -7.14 13.57
CA ASN A 134 1.79 -8.58 13.38
C ASN A 134 1.46 -9.35 14.67
N PRO A 135 0.60 -10.38 14.59
CA PRO A 135 0.25 -11.22 15.75
C PRO A 135 1.41 -12.04 16.34
N ASP A 136 2.44 -12.36 15.54
CA ASP A 136 3.63 -13.10 15.95
C ASP A 136 4.90 -12.42 15.38
N PRO A 137 5.93 -12.12 16.20
CA PRO A 137 7.20 -11.55 15.72
C PRO A 137 7.93 -12.39 14.66
N ARG A 138 7.75 -13.72 14.64
CA ARG A 138 8.41 -14.62 13.68
C ARG A 138 7.94 -14.40 12.24
N THR A 139 6.77 -13.77 12.05
CA THR A 139 6.24 -13.51 10.70
C THR A 139 7.01 -12.47 9.90
N THR A 140 7.98 -11.79 10.53
CA THR A 140 8.88 -10.86 9.85
C THR A 140 10.23 -11.47 9.50
N ASP A 141 10.56 -12.64 10.06
CA ASP A 141 11.86 -13.31 9.89
C ASP A 141 11.72 -14.49 8.93
N ASP A 142 11.04 -15.57 9.36
CA ASP A 142 11.05 -16.86 8.67
C ASP A 142 9.68 -17.51 8.46
N LYS A 143 8.63 -17.10 9.20
CA LYS A 143 7.33 -17.78 9.17
C LYS A 143 6.27 -17.04 8.36
N PHE A 144 5.38 -17.80 7.74
CA PHE A 144 4.19 -17.29 7.07
C PHE A 144 2.97 -17.60 7.92
N MET A 145 1.99 -16.71 7.98
CA MET A 145 0.83 -16.90 8.85
C MET A 145 -0.47 -16.54 8.14
N MET A 146 -1.46 -17.41 8.25
CA MET A 146 -2.83 -17.14 7.85
C MET A 146 -3.71 -16.91 9.08
N GLU A 147 -4.50 -15.84 9.05
CA GLU A 147 -5.46 -15.49 10.09
C GLU A 147 -6.89 -15.74 9.61
N PHE A 148 -7.68 -16.38 10.47
CA PHE A 148 -9.10 -16.64 10.25
C PHE A 148 -9.91 -16.13 11.43
N VAL A 149 -11.05 -15.51 11.13
CA VAL A 149 -12.05 -15.10 12.13
C VAL A 149 -13.30 -15.91 11.86
N THR A 150 -13.56 -16.92 12.68
CA THR A 150 -14.62 -17.92 12.43
C THR A 150 -15.26 -18.41 13.72
N GLU A 151 -16.50 -18.88 13.63
CA GLU A 151 -17.16 -19.64 14.71
C GLU A 151 -16.86 -21.15 14.59
N ASP A 152 -16.62 -21.64 13.37
CA ASP A 152 -16.32 -23.04 13.10
C ASP A 152 -14.80 -23.27 13.09
N VAL A 153 -14.24 -23.43 14.29
CA VAL A 153 -12.80 -23.61 14.50
C VAL A 153 -12.31 -24.99 14.04
N GLU A 154 -13.14 -26.02 14.14
CA GLU A 154 -12.72 -27.39 13.89
C GLU A 154 -12.52 -27.66 12.39
N SER A 155 -13.39 -27.13 11.52
CA SER A 155 -13.20 -27.26 10.07
C SER A 155 -11.95 -26.52 9.57
N VAL A 156 -11.68 -25.33 10.11
CA VAL A 156 -10.48 -24.56 9.77
C VAL A 156 -9.22 -25.27 10.25
N LYS A 157 -9.20 -25.79 11.49
CA LYS A 157 -8.06 -26.57 12.00
C LYS A 157 -7.77 -27.80 11.15
N GLN A 158 -8.80 -28.54 10.79
CA GLN A 158 -8.63 -29.76 9.99
C GLN A 158 -8.02 -29.42 8.63
N LEU A 159 -8.48 -28.33 7.99
CA LEU A 159 -7.92 -27.89 6.72
C LEU A 159 -6.50 -27.35 6.84
N LEU A 160 -6.19 -26.60 7.91
CA LEU A 160 -4.82 -26.17 8.19
C LEU A 160 -3.87 -27.38 8.27
N ILE A 161 -4.27 -28.45 8.96
CA ILE A 161 -3.50 -29.70 9.08
C ILE A 161 -3.33 -30.38 7.71
N GLU A 162 -4.38 -30.45 6.90
CA GLU A 162 -4.32 -31.01 5.53
C GLU A 162 -3.33 -30.26 4.62
N THR A 163 -3.12 -28.97 4.89
CA THR A 163 -2.29 -28.08 4.06
C THR A 163 -0.85 -27.93 4.52
N GLY A 164 -0.41 -28.67 5.54
CA GLY A 164 1.00 -28.66 5.99
C GLY A 164 1.35 -27.57 7.01
N VAL A 165 0.38 -27.12 7.81
CA VAL A 165 0.64 -26.15 8.91
C VAL A 165 1.63 -26.73 9.93
N GLU A 166 2.56 -25.90 10.43
CA GLU A 166 3.48 -26.30 11.51
C GLU A 166 2.85 -26.08 12.89
N GLU A 167 2.20 -24.93 13.08
CA GLU A 167 1.66 -24.51 14.37
C GLU A 167 0.28 -23.88 14.20
N ILE A 168 -0.67 -24.28 15.04
CA ILE A 168 -2.01 -23.67 15.09
C ILE A 168 -2.22 -23.03 16.46
N THR A 169 -2.50 -21.72 16.47
CA THR A 169 -2.86 -20.99 17.69
C THR A 169 -4.31 -20.52 17.60
N VAL A 170 -5.09 -20.71 18.67
CA VAL A 170 -6.46 -20.22 18.77
C VAL A 170 -6.54 -19.19 19.89
N LYS A 171 -7.07 -18.00 19.59
CA LYS A 171 -7.34 -16.94 20.56
C LYS A 171 -8.82 -16.57 20.54
N ASP A 172 -9.32 -16.08 21.66
CA ASP A 172 -10.65 -15.48 21.71
C ASP A 172 -10.61 -14.11 20.98
N ALA A 173 -11.65 -13.82 20.19
CA ALA A 173 -11.74 -12.63 19.33
C ALA A 173 -12.14 -11.35 20.10
#